data_AF-G8C0H9-F1
#
_entry.id   AF-G8C0H9-F1
#
_cell.length_a   1.000
_cell.length_b   1.000
_cell.length_c   1.000
_cell.angle_alpha   90.00
_cell.angle_beta   90.00
_cell.angle_gamma   90.00
#
_symmetry.space_group_name_H-M   'P 1'
#
loop_
_entity.id
_entity.type
_entity.pdbx_description
1 polymer ?
#
loop_
_entity_poly.entity_id
_entity_poly.type
_entity_poly.pdbx_seq_one_letter_code
_entity_poly.pdbx_strand_id
1 'polypeptide(L)'
;MLSFCPLCNNMLLISNADSSVHKLTCHSCPYEFPIENIEVYDRKKLERKEIDDVLGGGWDNVDQTKVQCPNYDKCGGESAYFFQLQIRSADEPMTTFYKCVNCGKRWKEN
;
A
#
# COMPACT_ATOMS: atom_id res chain seq x y z
N MET A 1 10.13 6.72 16.13
CA MET A 1 10.93 7.91 15.79
C MET A 1 12.30 7.45 15.32
N LEU A 2 12.80 7.97 14.19
CA LEU A 2 14.18 7.72 13.74
C LEU A 2 15.10 8.80 14.33
N SER A 3 16.20 8.39 14.95
CA SER A 3 17.22 9.29 15.51
C SER A 3 18.41 9.38 14.56
N PHE A 4 18.89 10.60 14.31
CA PHE A 4 20.02 10.88 13.41
C PHE A 4 21.21 11.44 14.19
N CYS A 5 22.42 11.12 13.74
CA CYS A 5 23.65 11.67 14.29
C CYS A 5 23.79 13.16 13.92
N PRO A 6 24.08 14.07 14.88
CA PRO A 6 24.24 15.50 14.60
C PRO A 6 25.48 15.86 13.78
N LEU A 7 26.44 14.95 13.62
CA LEU A 7 27.71 15.21 12.92
C LEU A 7 27.67 14.76 11.45
N CYS A 8 27.04 13.62 11.16
CA CYS A 8 27.05 13.03 9.82
C CYS A 8 25.64 12.77 9.25
N ASN A 9 24.59 13.17 9.97
CA ASN A 9 23.17 12.96 9.62
C ASN A 9 22.81 11.51 9.25
N ASN A 10 23.64 10.54 9.67
CA ASN A 10 23.38 9.13 9.44
C ASN A 10 22.46 8.59 10.54
N MET A 11 21.70 7.56 10.22
CA MET A 11 20.81 6.88 11.15
C MET A 11 21.61 6.24 12.28
N LEU A 12 21.16 6.45 13.52
CA LEU A 12 21.74 5.80 14.69
C LEU A 12 21.14 4.39 14.84
N LEU A 13 22.02 3.42 15.12
CA LEU A 13 21.65 2.03 15.35
C LEU A 13 21.73 1.71 16.84
N ILE A 14 20.88 0.80 17.31
CA ILE A 14 20.91 0.33 18.70
C ILE A 14 21.98 -0.77 18.80
N SER A 15 22.95 -0.58 19.69
CA SER A 15 23.93 -1.59 20.09
C SER A 15 23.87 -1.86 21.59
N ASN A 16 24.24 -3.08 22.00
CA ASN A 16 24.31 -3.48 23.40
C ASN A 16 25.76 -3.34 23.87
N ALA A 17 25.98 -2.59 24.95
CA ALA A 17 27.27 -2.60 25.64
C ALA A 17 27.25 -3.62 26.79
N ASP A 18 28.43 -4.09 27.19
CA ASP A 18 28.64 -5.12 28.23
C ASP A 18 28.02 -4.78 29.61
N SER A 19 27.63 -3.52 29.83
CA SER A 19 27.12 -2.99 31.10
C SER A 19 25.59 -2.88 31.18
N SER A 20 24.82 -3.70 30.46
CA SER A 20 23.34 -3.74 30.49
C SER A 20 22.61 -2.46 30.03
N VAL A 21 23.34 -1.50 29.45
CA VAL A 21 22.80 -0.26 28.88
C VAL A 21 22.81 -0.34 27.36
N HIS A 22 21.69 -0.03 26.73
CA HIS A 22 21.59 0.12 25.28
C HIS A 22 22.22 1.45 24.83
N LYS A 23 22.96 1.46 23.74
CA LYS A 23 23.60 2.65 23.16
C LYS A 23 23.12 2.86 21.73
N LEU A 24 22.92 4.12 21.34
CA LEU A 24 22.75 4.53 19.95
C LEU A 24 24.13 4.85 19.36
N THR A 25 24.58 4.03 18.43
CA THR A 25 25.89 4.17 17.78
C THR A 25 25.72 4.54 16.32
N CYS A 26 26.62 5.38 15.82
CA CYS A 26 26.72 5.66 14.40
C CYS A 26 27.78 4.75 13.76
N HIS A 27 27.51 4.20 12.56
CA HIS A 27 28.50 3.38 11.84
C HIS A 27 29.54 4.23 11.08
N SER A 28 29.24 5.50 10.82
CA SER A 28 30.10 6.39 10.01
C SER A 28 30.99 7.31 10.84
N CYS A 29 30.69 7.50 12.13
CA CYS A 29 31.44 8.39 13.02
C CYS A 29 31.47 7.82 14.44
N PRO A 30 32.44 8.22 15.29
CA PRO A 30 32.58 7.70 16.65
C PRO A 30 31.53 8.26 17.64
N TYR A 31 30.39 8.73 17.14
CA TYR A 31 29.33 9.25 17.99
C TYR A 31 28.57 8.11 18.67
N GLU A 32 28.55 8.15 20.01
CA GLU A 32 27.80 7.23 20.86
C GLU A 32 26.87 8.03 21.76
N PHE A 33 25.62 7.59 21.87
CA PHE A 33 24.64 8.15 22.79
C PHE A 33 24.05 7.04 23.69
N PRO A 34 24.31 7.04 25.01
CA PRO A 34 23.77 6.03 25.92
C PRO A 34 22.27 6.26 26.18
N ILE A 35 21.48 5.19 26.10
CA ILE A 35 20.05 5.20 26.40
C ILE A 35 19.90 4.84 27.89
N GLU A 36 20.10 5.82 28.76
CA GLU A 36 19.88 5.66 30.20
C GLU A 36 18.47 6.13 30.58
N ASN A 37 17.69 5.24 31.21
CA ASN A 37 16.36 5.53 31.76
C ASN A 37 15.30 6.04 30.75
N ILE A 38 15.51 5.84 29.44
CA ILE A 38 14.57 6.24 28.39
C ILE A 38 14.07 4.99 27.66
N GLU A 39 12.77 4.70 27.78
CA GLU A 39 12.12 3.66 26.99
C GLU A 39 11.84 4.20 25.57
N VAL A 40 12.58 3.70 24.58
CA VAL A 40 12.36 4.05 23.17
C VAL A 40 11.56 2.94 22.50
N TYR A 41 10.25 3.15 22.35
CA TYR A 41 9.39 2.28 21.54
C TYR A 41 8.57 3.10 20.54
N ASP A 42 8.48 2.61 19.31
CA ASP A 42 7.57 3.15 18.30
C ASP A 42 6.61 2.03 17.87
N ARG A 43 5.36 2.12 18.34
CA ARG A 43 4.32 1.15 18.01
C ARG A 43 3.49 1.72 16.88
N LYS A 44 3.86 1.38 15.64
CA LYS A 44 3.03 1.73 14.48
C LYS A 44 1.88 0.73 14.36
N LYS A 45 0.66 1.18 14.64
CA LYS A 45 -0.54 0.42 14.27
C LYS A 45 -0.67 0.46 12.75
N LEU A 46 -0.51 -0.70 12.11
CA LEU A 46 -0.77 -0.84 10.68
C LEU A 46 -2.27 -0.95 10.49
N GLU A 47 -2.91 0.18 10.21
CA GLU A 47 -4.29 0.15 9.74
C GLU A 47 -4.34 -0.43 8.34
N ARG A 48 -5.36 -1.23 8.07
CA ARG A 48 -5.54 -1.84 6.76
C ARG A 48 -5.89 -0.71 5.79
N LYS A 49 -5.04 -0.50 4.78
CA LYS A 49 -5.33 0.45 3.71
C LYS A 49 -6.70 0.11 3.14
N GLU A 50 -7.62 1.07 3.17
CA GLU A 50 -8.88 0.94 2.46
C GLU A 50 -8.56 0.74 0.98
N ILE A 51 -9.23 -0.23 0.37
CA ILE A 51 -9.03 -0.53 -1.05
C ILE A 51 -9.60 0.67 -1.79
N ASP A 52 -8.71 1.58 -2.17
CA ASP A 52 -9.08 2.73 -2.96
C ASP A 52 -9.72 2.23 -4.26
N ASP A 53 -10.83 2.85 -4.64
CA ASP A 53 -11.43 2.59 -5.93
C ASP A 53 -10.38 2.96 -6.98
N VAL A 54 -9.94 1.98 -7.77
CA VAL A 54 -8.86 2.06 -8.78
C VAL A 54 -8.99 3.26 -9.74
N LEU A 55 -10.18 3.89 -9.81
CA LEU A 55 -10.50 5.02 -10.67
C LEU A 55 -10.83 6.34 -9.95
N GLY A 56 -10.51 6.50 -8.66
CA GLY A 56 -10.48 7.82 -8.01
C GLY A 56 -11.67 8.73 -8.37
N GLY A 57 -12.91 8.23 -8.25
CA GLY A 57 -14.10 9.07 -8.27
C GLY A 57 -14.95 9.19 -9.54
N GLY A 58 -14.68 8.51 -10.66
CA GLY A 58 -15.58 8.66 -11.82
C GLY A 58 -15.58 7.50 -12.81
N TRP A 59 -16.71 6.78 -12.89
CA TRP A 59 -16.98 5.83 -13.99
C TRP A 59 -17.65 6.51 -15.19
N ASP A 60 -17.82 7.83 -15.13
CA ASP A 60 -18.66 8.60 -16.05
C ASP A 60 -18.01 8.79 -17.44
N ASN A 61 -16.68 8.67 -17.52
CA ASN A 61 -15.91 8.78 -18.77
C ASN A 61 -15.29 7.45 -19.22
N VAL A 62 -15.70 6.34 -18.62
CA VAL A 62 -15.15 5.02 -18.93
C VAL A 62 -15.89 4.42 -20.12
N ASP A 63 -15.16 3.76 -21.01
CA ASP A 63 -15.75 3.11 -22.18
C ASP A 63 -16.75 2.01 -21.77
N GLN A 64 -17.80 1.84 -22.58
CA GLN A 64 -18.81 0.81 -22.38
C GLN A 64 -18.65 -0.33 -23.37
N THR A 65 -18.76 -1.57 -22.89
CA THR A 65 -18.80 -2.79 -23.70
C THR A 65 -20.10 -3.55 -23.48
N LYS A 66 -20.46 -4.35 -24.49
CA LYS A 66 -21.58 -5.29 -24.39
C LYS A 66 -21.11 -6.57 -23.71
N VAL A 67 -21.28 -6.65 -22.40
CA VAL A 67 -20.94 -7.82 -21.57
C VAL A 67 -22.10 -8.10 -20.64
N GLN A 68 -22.53 -9.36 -20.62
CA GLN A 68 -23.60 -9.80 -19.74
C GLN A 68 -23.15 -9.72 -18.27
N CYS A 69 -23.97 -9.09 -17.43
CA CYS A 69 -23.68 -9.01 -16.01
C CYS A 69 -23.69 -10.41 -15.37
N PRO A 70 -22.67 -10.77 -14.55
CA PRO A 70 -22.63 -12.06 -13.86
C PRO A 70 -23.77 -12.24 -12.84
N ASN A 71 -24.42 -11.14 -12.44
CA ASN A 71 -25.60 -11.18 -11.59
C ASN A 71 -26.86 -11.30 -12.45
N TYR A 72 -27.09 -12.49 -13.00
CA TYR A 72 -28.22 -12.77 -13.89
C TYR A 72 -29.56 -12.62 -13.15
N ASP A 73 -29.64 -13.09 -11.91
CA ASP A 73 -30.91 -13.14 -11.14
C ASP A 73 -31.50 -11.77 -10.80
N LYS A 74 -30.66 -10.75 -10.62
CA LYS A 74 -31.13 -9.41 -10.18
C LYS A 74 -31.09 -8.35 -11.27
N CYS A 75 -30.32 -8.55 -12.33
CA CYS A 75 -30.05 -7.50 -13.29
C CYS A 75 -30.13 -7.97 -14.73
N GLY A 76 -29.42 -9.03 -15.10
CA GLY A 76 -29.39 -9.54 -16.47
C GLY A 76 -28.98 -8.51 -17.54
N GLY A 77 -28.37 -7.39 -17.15
CA GLY A 77 -28.02 -6.31 -18.09
C GLY A 77 -26.89 -6.73 -19.03
N GLU A 78 -26.94 -6.23 -20.27
CA GLU A 78 -25.95 -6.54 -21.32
C GLU A 78 -24.84 -5.49 -21.47
N SER A 79 -24.85 -4.41 -20.68
CA SER A 79 -23.85 -3.33 -20.76
C SER A 79 -23.05 -3.18 -19.47
N ALA A 80 -21.74 -3.00 -19.63
CA ALA A 80 -20.80 -2.75 -18.56
C ALA A 80 -19.75 -1.70 -18.96
N TYR A 81 -19.37 -0.84 -18.02
CA TYR A 81 -18.17 -0.04 -18.13
C TYR A 81 -16.95 -0.93 -17.97
N PHE A 82 -15.91 -0.73 -18.77
CA PHE A 82 -14.68 -1.52 -18.68
C PHE A 82 -13.43 -0.65 -18.72
N PHE A 83 -12.40 -1.06 -18.00
CA PHE A 83 -11.05 -0.52 -18.14
C PHE A 83 -10.04 -1.63 -17.95
N GLN A 84 -8.85 -1.46 -18.50
CA GLN A 84 -7.79 -2.45 -18.40
C GLN A 84 -6.61 -1.83 -17.63
N LEU A 85 -6.02 -2.59 -16.72
CA LEU A 85 -4.88 -2.13 -15.92
C LEU A 85 -3.83 -3.23 -15.80
N GLN A 86 -2.57 -2.89 -16.06
CA GLN A 86 -1.44 -3.80 -15.85
C GLN A 86 -1.08 -3.83 -14.36
N ILE A 87 -1.58 -4.84 -13.65
CA ILE A 87 -1.30 -5.04 -12.21
C ILE A 87 -0.15 -6.02 -11.94
N ARG A 88 0.37 -6.69 -12.96
CA ARG A 88 1.39 -7.75 -12.86
C ARG A 88 2.55 -7.53 -13.83
N SER A 89 3.54 -8.42 -13.77
CA SER A 89 4.71 -8.42 -14.66
C SER A 89 4.32 -8.25 -16.13
N ALA A 90 5.21 -7.66 -16.92
CA ALA A 90 4.96 -7.36 -18.34
C ALA A 90 4.67 -8.59 -19.21
N ASP A 91 5.05 -9.78 -18.74
CA ASP A 91 4.84 -11.05 -19.45
C ASP A 91 3.39 -11.57 -19.33
N GLU A 92 2.59 -11.04 -18.40
CA GLU A 92 1.18 -11.42 -18.24
C GLU A 92 0.25 -10.43 -18.96
N PRO A 93 -0.87 -10.92 -19.54
CA PRO A 93 -1.85 -10.05 -20.18
C PRO A 93 -2.48 -9.07 -19.19
N MET A 94 -3.00 -7.98 -19.71
CA MET A 94 -3.60 -6.92 -18.91
C MET A 94 -4.90 -7.39 -18.25
N THR A 95 -5.04 -7.13 -16.94
CA THR A 95 -6.28 -7.46 -16.23
C THR A 95 -7.38 -6.47 -16.57
N THR A 96 -8.55 -6.98 -16.92
CA THR A 96 -9.73 -6.17 -17.26
C THR A 96 -10.68 -6.08 -16.07
N PHE A 97 -11.21 -4.89 -15.83
CA PHE A 97 -12.16 -4.60 -14.75
C PHE A 97 -13.45 -4.10 -15.36
N TYR A 98 -14.57 -4.66 -14.88
CA TYR A 98 -15.91 -4.31 -15.34
C TYR A 98 -16.77 -3.77 -14.21
N LYS A 99 -17.70 -2.88 -14.55
CA LYS A 99 -18.80 -2.44 -13.70
C LYS A 99 -20.09 -2.42 -14.48
N CYS A 100 -21.10 -3.13 -14.00
CA CYS A 100 -22.42 -3.13 -14.64
C CYS A 100 -23.05 -1.73 -14.59
N VAL A 101 -23.62 -1.27 -15.70
CA VAL A 101 -24.31 0.02 -15.80
C VAL A 101 -25.56 0.05 -14.91
N ASN A 102 -26.29 -1.07 -14.85
CA ASN A 102 -27.58 -1.14 -14.16
C ASN A 102 -27.47 -1.42 -12.65
N CYS A 103 -26.62 -2.38 -12.23
CA CYS A 103 -26.53 -2.78 -10.82
C CYS A 103 -25.26 -2.32 -10.09
N GLY A 104 -24.32 -1.68 -10.80
CA GLY A 104 -23.07 -1.19 -10.21
C GLY A 104 -22.12 -2.27 -9.70
N LYS A 105 -22.45 -3.56 -9.89
CA LYS A 105 -21.60 -4.69 -9.51
C LYS A 105 -20.29 -4.60 -10.28
N ARG A 106 -19.18 -4.76 -9.56
CA ARG A 106 -17.83 -4.81 -10.13
C ARG A 106 -17.32 -6.24 -10.17
N TRP A 107 -16.64 -6.61 -11.24
CA TRP A 107 -15.92 -7.88 -11.37
C TRP A 107 -14.64 -7.68 -12.18
N LYS A 108 -13.74 -8.65 -12.11
CA LYS A 108 -12.47 -8.65 -12.83
C LYS A 108 -12.38 -9.90 -13.70
N GLU A 109 -11.73 -9.78 -14.84
CA GLU A 109 -11.45 -10.86 -15.78
C GLU A 109 -10.01 -10.74 -16.25
N ASN A 110 -9.28 -11.86 -16.26
CA ASN A 110 -7.86 -11.95 -16.56
C ASN A 110 -7.60 -13.04 -17.58
#